data_AF-A0AAN8DA13-F1
#
_entry.id   AF-A0AAN8DA13-F1
#
_cell.length_a   1.000
_cell.length_b   1.000
_cell.length_c   1.000
_cell.angle_alpha   90.00
_cell.angle_beta   90.00
_cell.angle_gamma   90.00
#
_symmetry.space_group_name_H-M   'P 1'
#
loop_
_entity.id
_entity.type
_entity.pdbx_description
1 polymer ?
#
loop_
_entity_poly.entity_id
_entity_poly.type
_entity_poly.pdbx_seq_one_letter_code
_entity_poly.pdbx_strand_id
1 'polypeptide(L)' 'METAATGSDDPPPVKQSSSYGLLPPNMSELRVVLLGNSWCERSSVGNYILGKTVFDTEEEPDHCLKVS' A
#
# COMPACT_ATOMS: atom_id res chain seq x y z
N MET A 1 -41.61 -55.10 -16.19
CA MET A 1 -41.05 -53.98 -16.96
C MET A 1 -40.61 -52.95 -15.94
N GLU A 2 -39.32 -52.74 -15.75
CA GLU A 2 -38.82 -51.65 -14.90
C GLU A 2 -37.59 -51.08 -15.61
N THR A 3 -37.64 -49.78 -15.89
CA THR A 3 -36.75 -49.05 -16.80
C THR A 3 -35.52 -48.55 -16.06
N ALA A 4 -34.32 -48.81 -16.61
CA ALA A 4 -33.07 -48.25 -16.11
C ALA A 4 -32.95 -46.75 -16.48
N ALA A 5 -32.69 -45.90 -15.50
CA ALA A 5 -32.34 -44.50 -15.71
C ALA A 5 -30.81 -44.34 -15.63
N THR A 6 -30.19 -44.02 -16.77
CA THR A 6 -28.79 -43.61 -16.87
C THR A 6 -28.66 -42.21 -16.27
N GLY A 7 -28.24 -42.12 -15.01
CA GLY A 7 -27.79 -40.87 -14.40
C GLY A 7 -26.45 -40.48 -14.98
N SER A 8 -26.43 -39.45 -15.84
CA SER A 8 -25.20 -38.88 -16.36
C SER A 8 -24.75 -37.77 -15.40
N ASP A 9 -23.85 -38.10 -14.49
CA ASP A 9 -23.23 -37.17 -13.53
C ASP A 9 -22.10 -36.36 -14.19
N ASP A 10 -22.43 -35.54 -15.20
CA ASP A 10 -21.47 -34.57 -15.73
C ASP A 10 -21.65 -33.20 -15.05
N PRO A 11 -20.64 -32.70 -14.32
CA PRO A 11 -20.75 -31.40 -13.66
C PRO A 11 -20.83 -30.27 -14.69
N PRO A 12 -21.62 -29.21 -14.43
CA PRO A 12 -21.78 -28.10 -15.36
C PRO A 12 -20.44 -27.37 -15.62
N PRO A 13 -20.28 -26.75 -16.81
CA PRO A 13 -19.05 -26.06 -17.17
C PRO A 13 -18.71 -24.98 -16.16
N VAL A 14 -17.51 -25.07 -15.58
CA VAL A 14 -17.03 -24.12 -14.58
C VAL A 14 -16.90 -22.74 -15.24
N LYS A 15 -17.73 -21.77 -14.83
CA LYS A 15 -17.58 -20.38 -15.26
C LYS A 15 -16.23 -19.88 -14.76
N GLN A 16 -15.26 -19.72 -15.67
CA GLN A 16 -14.03 -19.03 -15.36
C GLN A 16 -14.38 -17.58 -15.03
N SER A 17 -14.29 -17.23 -13.75
CA SER A 17 -14.24 -15.85 -13.30
C SER A 17 -13.06 -15.20 -13.99
N SER A 18 -13.33 -14.25 -14.89
CA SER A 18 -12.27 -13.44 -15.49
C SER A 18 -11.44 -12.83 -14.37
N SER A 19 -10.13 -13.06 -14.37
CA SER A 19 -9.26 -12.34 -13.44
C SER A 19 -9.37 -10.86 -13.76
N TYR A 20 -9.55 -10.03 -12.73
CA TYR A 20 -9.29 -8.61 -12.87
C TYR A 20 -7.87 -8.48 -13.40
N GLY A 21 -7.71 -7.89 -14.59
CA GLY A 21 -6.38 -7.61 -15.14
C GLY A 21 -5.55 -6.93 -14.06
N LEU A 22 -4.29 -7.35 -13.90
CA LEU A 22 -3.34 -6.78 -12.96
C LEU A 22 -3.12 -5.30 -13.30
N LEU A 23 -4.07 -4.44 -12.91
CA LEU A 23 -3.92 -3.00 -13.02
C LEU A 23 -2.90 -2.59 -11.96
N PRO A 24 -1.82 -1.90 -12.34
CA PRO A 24 -0.88 -1.37 -11.38
C PRO A 24 -1.65 -0.54 -10.34
N PRO A 25 -1.31 -0.67 -9.04
CA PRO A 25 -1.98 0.11 -8.01
C PRO A 25 -1.87 1.60 -8.33
N ASN A 26 -2.92 2.35 -8.05
CA ASN A 26 -2.90 3.80 -8.20
C ASN A 26 -1.87 4.37 -7.20
N MET A 27 -0.69 4.73 -7.70
CA MET A 27 0.40 5.32 -6.90
C MET A 27 0.14 6.83 -6.72
N SER A 28 -0.96 7.21 -6.10
CA SER A 28 -1.36 8.63 -5.97
C SER A 28 -0.58 9.37 -4.88
N GLU A 29 0.10 8.65 -3.98
CA GLU A 29 0.77 9.23 -2.81
C GLU A 29 2.14 8.60 -2.55
N LEU A 30 3.17 9.44 -2.39
CA LEU A 30 4.50 9.03 -1.92
C LEU A 30 4.62 9.33 -0.42
N ARG A 31 4.97 8.32 0.38
CA ARG A 31 5.23 8.46 1.82
C ARG A 31 6.70 8.17 2.09
N VAL A 32 7.40 9.13 2.68
CA VAL A 32 8.82 9.03 3.01
C VAL A 32 8.97 8.98 4.53
N VAL A 33 9.79 8.06 5.02
CA VAL A 33 10.18 7.99 6.45
C VAL A 33 11.69 8.19 6.52
N LEU A 34 12.12 9.17 7.30
CA LEU A 34 13.52 9.47 7.51
C LEU A 34 13.97 8.90 8.86
N LEU A 35 14.96 8.02 8.83
CA LEU A 35 15.51 7.35 10.00
C LEU A 35 16.91 7.91 10.31
N GLY A 36 17.24 8.00 11.60
CA GLY A 36 18.53 8.51 12.07
C GLY A 36 18.50 8.82 13.56
N ASN A 37 19.67 8.79 14.20
CA ASN A 37 19.81 9.08 15.63
C ASN A 37 19.81 10.59 15.93
N SER A 38 20.28 11.41 14.99
CA SER A 38 20.40 12.85 15.18
C SER A 38 19.15 13.57 14.70
N TRP A 39 18.49 14.27 15.63
CA TRP A 39 17.35 15.12 15.30
C TRP A 39 17.72 16.25 14.35
N CYS A 40 18.81 16.99 14.62
CA CYS A 40 19.21 18.14 13.82
C CYS A 40 19.54 17.76 12.36
N GLU A 41 20.12 16.57 12.15
CA GLU A 41 20.36 16.05 10.79
C GLU A 41 19.05 15.63 10.13
N ARG A 42 18.15 14.95 10.85
CA ARG A 42 16.83 14.53 10.34
C ARG A 42 15.97 15.72 9.94
N SER A 43 15.88 16.75 10.78
CA SER A 43 15.09 17.94 10.48
C SER A 43 15.69 18.75 9.33
N SER A 44 17.01 18.88 9.27
CA SER A 44 17.72 19.51 8.14
C SER A 44 17.44 18.80 6.80
N VAL A 45 17.62 17.48 6.75
CA VAL A 45 17.34 16.69 5.54
C VAL A 45 15.84 16.69 5.22
N GLY A 46 14.96 16.62 6.22
CA GLY A 46 13.51 16.71 6.03
C GLY A 46 13.10 18.04 5.40
N ASN A 47 13.65 19.15 5.87
CA ASN A 47 13.43 20.48 5.31
C ASN A 47 13.98 20.61 3.89
N TYR A 48 15.15 20.02 3.64
CA TYR A 48 15.75 19.96 2.31
C TYR A 48 14.86 19.21 1.31
N ILE A 49 14.37 18.02 1.68
CA ILE A 49 13.46 17.21 0.83
C ILE A 49 12.15 17.98 0.56
N LEU A 50 11.61 18.66 1.56
CA LEU A 50 10.37 19.43 1.43
C LEU A 50 10.56 20.76 0.69
N GLY A 51 11.80 21.23 0.51
CA GLY A 51 12.13 22.53 -0.08
C GLY A 51 11.69 23.74 0.77
N LYS A 52 11.33 23.52 2.03
CA LYS A 52 10.89 24.55 2.97
C LYS A 52 11.23 24.15 4.41
N THR A 53 11.42 25.15 5.27
CA THR A 53 11.66 24.93 6.70
C THR A 53 10.33 24.61 7.40
N VAL A 54 10.14 23.34 7.77
CA VAL A 54 8.96 22.82 8.48
C VAL A 54 9.33 22.21 9.83
N PHE A 55 10.47 21.53 9.89
CA PHE A 55 11.00 20.93 11.10
C PHE A 55 11.98 21.88 11.79
N ASP A 56 11.88 22.02 13.10
CA ASP A 56 12.84 22.77 13.92
C ASP A 56 14.18 22.00 14.00
N THR A 57 15.32 22.70 13.97
CA THR A 57 16.66 22.09 14.04
C THR A 57 17.27 22.09 15.44
N GLU A 58 16.72 22.89 16.36
CA GLU A 58 17.28 23.17 17.67
C GLU A 58 16.65 22.28 18.76
N GLU A 59 15.35 21.99 18.68
CA GLU A 59 14.63 21.22 19.69
C GLU A 59 14.03 19.92 19.13
N GLU A 60 14.42 18.78 19.72
CA GLU A 60 13.84 17.48 19.38
C GLU A 60 12.45 17.33 20.02
N PRO A 61 11.41 17.01 19.23
CA PRO A 61 10.07 16.80 19.77
C PRO A 61 9.98 15.48 20.53
N ASP A 62 9.27 15.48 21.67
CA ASP A 62 8.94 14.28 22.45
C ASP A 62 7.93 13.33 21.76
N HIS A 63 7.57 13.60 20.49
CA HIS A 63 6.58 12.85 19.73
C HIS A 63 6.89 12.81 18.23
N CYS A 64 6.25 11.87 17.52
CA CYS A 64 6.40 11.73 16.08
C CYS A 64 5.75 12.90 15.33
N LEU A 65 6.48 13.48 14.37
CA LEU A 65 5.96 14.51 13.48
C LEU A 65 5.53 13.92 12.14
N LYS A 66 4.40 14.41 11.61
CA LYS A 66 3.92 14.11 10.27
C LYS A 66 3.61 15.41 9.55
N VAL A 67 4.16 15.57 8.35
CA VAL A 67 3.85 16.69 7.45
C VAL A 67 2.96 16.16 6.34
N SER A 68 1.85 16.83 6.08
CA SER A 68 0.87 16.52 5.02
C SER A 68 0.87 17.58 3.95
#